data_AF-A0A2M6W8Y5-F1
#
_entry.id   AF-A0A2M6W8Y5-F1
#
_cell.length_a   1.000
_cell.length_b   1.000
_cell.length_c   1.000
_cell.angle_alpha   90.00
_cell.angle_beta   90.00
_cell.angle_gamma   90.00
#
_symmetry.space_group_name_H-M   'P 1'
#
loop_
_entity.id
_entity.type
_entity.pdbx_description
1 polymer ?
#
loop_
_entity_poly.entity_id
_entity_poly.type
_entity_poly.pdbx_seq_one_letter_code
_entity_poly.pdbx_strand_id
1 'polypeptide(L)'
;MKCKRNDLVMQNKIFIWIAVATGLILSVPLIAMQFTNEVDWKLGDFIFMGTLIFGMGALFVYFARVFPRKYRLVLGLGVLVALLLIWVHLAVGIVDTWPLAGS
;
A
#
# COMPACT_ATOMS: atom_id res chain seq x y z
N MET A 1 -28.37 -23.24 -1.09
CA MET A 1 -27.96 -21.96 -1.73
C MET A 1 -26.46 -21.98 -2.01
N LYS A 2 -26.02 -22.12 -3.27
CA LYS A 2 -24.62 -21.84 -3.63
C LYS A 2 -24.47 -20.32 -3.71
N CYS A 3 -24.01 -19.69 -2.62
CA CYS A 3 -23.56 -18.31 -2.67
C CYS A 3 -22.38 -18.27 -3.67
N LYS A 4 -22.64 -17.73 -4.86
CA LYS A 4 -21.66 -17.54 -5.92
C LYS A 4 -20.64 -16.55 -5.38
N ARG A 5 -19.57 -17.06 -4.78
CA ARG A 5 -18.52 -16.22 -4.20
C ARG A 5 -17.82 -15.55 -5.37
N ASN A 6 -18.15 -14.30 -5.63
CA ASN A 6 -17.44 -13.47 -6.58
C ASN A 6 -16.05 -13.23 -6.00
N ASP A 7 -15.10 -14.08 -6.35
CA ASP A 7 -13.71 -13.93 -5.93
C ASP A 7 -13.08 -12.76 -6.68
N LEU A 8 -13.32 -11.56 -6.17
CA LEU A 8 -12.76 -10.31 -6.69
C LEU A 8 -11.24 -10.42 -6.86
N VAL A 9 -10.56 -11.11 -5.93
CA VAL A 9 -9.11 -11.40 -5.96
C VAL A 9 -8.64 -12.15 -7.21
N MET A 10 -9.50 -12.99 -7.81
CA MET A 10 -9.16 -13.76 -9.01
C MET A 10 -9.43 -12.99 -10.31
N GLN A 11 -10.13 -11.86 -10.24
CA GLN A 11 -10.38 -11.02 -11.42
C GLN A 11 -9.23 -10.04 -11.63
N ASN A 12 -8.90 -9.72 -12.88
CA ASN A 12 -7.95 -8.64 -13.17
C ASN A 12 -8.45 -7.26 -12.70
N LYS A 13 -9.76 -7.11 -12.48
CA LYS A 13 -10.37 -5.89 -11.93
C LYS A 13 -9.85 -5.55 -10.52
N ILE A 14 -9.28 -6.53 -9.79
CA ILE A 14 -8.71 -6.28 -8.46
C ILE A 14 -7.57 -5.25 -8.50
N PHE A 15 -6.77 -5.23 -9.57
CA PHE A 15 -5.69 -4.27 -9.71
C PHE A 15 -6.20 -2.83 -9.86
N ILE A 16 -7.36 -2.66 -10.52
CA ILE A 16 -8.02 -1.35 -10.61
C ILE A 16 -8.53 -0.93 -9.24
N TRP A 17 -9.14 -1.85 -8.47
CA TRP A 17 -9.56 -1.57 -7.10
C TRP A 17 -8.39 -1.19 -6.18
N ILE A 18 -7.26 -1.89 -6.30
CA ILE A 18 -6.03 -1.57 -5.55
C ILE A 18 -5.52 -0.19 -5.97
N ALA A 19 -5.44 0.11 -7.27
CA ALA A 19 -4.98 1.41 -7.75
C ALA A 19 -5.88 2.56 -7.27
N VAL A 20 -7.21 2.37 -7.30
CA VAL A 20 -8.18 3.35 -6.78
C VAL A 20 -8.03 3.52 -5.27
N ALA A 21 -7.86 2.43 -4.52
CA ALA A 21 -7.63 2.49 -3.07
C ALA A 21 -6.31 3.21 -2.74
N THR A 22 -5.22 2.91 -3.46
CA THR A 22 -3.94 3.62 -3.33
C THR A 22 -4.11 5.12 -3.62
N GLY A 23 -4.81 5.48 -4.68
CA GLY A 23 -5.08 6.88 -5.03
C GLY A 23 -5.91 7.60 -3.97
N LEU A 24 -6.90 6.94 -3.38
CA LEU A 24 -7.71 7.48 -2.28
C LEU A 24 -6.91 7.64 -0.98
N ILE A 25 -5.95 6.75 -0.71
CA ILE A 25 -5.09 6.90 0.47
C ILE A 25 -4.11 8.07 0.26
N LEU A 26 -3.54 8.20 -0.95
CA LEU A 26 -2.62 9.30 -1.29
C LEU A 26 -3.33 10.65 -1.44
N SER A 27 -4.63 10.68 -1.69
CA SER A 27 -5.37 11.96 -1.71
C SER A 27 -5.47 12.59 -0.32
N VAL A 28 -5.42 11.81 0.76
CA VAL A 28 -5.42 12.33 2.13
C VAL A 28 -4.25 13.28 2.40
N PRO A 29 -2.97 12.88 2.22
CA PRO A 29 -1.84 13.79 2.39
C PRO A 29 -1.89 14.92 1.37
N LEU A 30 -2.26 14.67 0.10
CA LEU A 30 -2.35 15.73 -0.90
C LEU A 30 -3.33 16.85 -0.50
N ILE A 31 -4.48 16.47 0.05
CA ILE A 31 -5.47 17.41 0.58
C ILE A 31 -4.94 18.07 1.87
N ALA A 32 -4.33 17.31 2.78
CA ALA A 32 -3.77 17.84 4.02
C ALA A 32 -2.70 18.91 3.78
N MET A 33 -1.84 18.74 2.76
CA MET A 33 -0.84 19.72 2.33
C MET A 33 -1.46 21.03 1.82
N GLN A 34 -2.72 21.00 1.34
CA GLN A 34 -3.42 22.23 0.95
C GLN A 34 -3.92 23.04 2.15
N PHE A 35 -4.10 22.40 3.31
CA PHE A 35 -4.65 23.04 4.51
C PHE A 35 -3.61 23.32 5.59
N THR A 36 -2.50 22.57 5.62
CA THR A 36 -1.49 22.64 6.69
C THR A 36 -0.09 22.48 6.12
N ASN A 37 0.89 23.15 6.72
CA ASN A 37 2.32 22.90 6.47
C ASN A 37 2.89 21.79 7.36
N GLU A 38 2.05 21.09 8.13
CA GLU A 38 2.49 20.00 9.03
C GLU A 38 2.79 18.72 8.24
N VAL A 39 2.18 18.57 7.07
CA VAL A 39 2.45 17.48 6.12
C VAL A 39 3.27 18.10 4.99
N ASP A 40 4.54 17.70 4.84
CA ASP A 40 5.42 18.15 3.74
C ASP A 40 5.92 16.95 2.92
N TRP A 41 5.01 16.33 2.16
CA TRP A 41 5.38 15.23 1.28
C TRP A 41 5.88 15.77 -0.06
N LYS A 42 7.11 15.39 -0.44
CA LYS A 42 7.63 15.68 -1.77
C LYS A 42 7.05 14.71 -2.78
N LEU A 43 7.20 15.03 -4.07
CA LEU A 43 6.79 14.13 -5.16
C LEU A 43 7.41 12.73 -5.01
N GLY A 44 8.64 12.64 -4.48
CA GLY A 44 9.30 11.38 -4.16
C GLY A 44 8.53 10.52 -3.15
N ASP A 45 7.98 11.13 -2.10
CA ASP A 45 7.20 10.43 -1.06
C ASP A 45 5.91 9.86 -1.62
N PHE A 46 5.22 10.61 -2.50
CA PHE A 46 4.03 10.12 -3.20
C PHE A 46 4.32 8.92 -4.09
N ILE A 47 5.42 8.97 -4.86
CA ILE A 47 5.84 7.86 -5.72
C ILE A 47 6.24 6.64 -4.88
N PHE A 48 6.99 6.87 -3.80
CA PHE A 48 7.44 5.82 -2.90
C PHE A 48 6.27 5.13 -2.20
N MET A 49 5.38 5.91 -1.59
CA MET A 49 4.16 5.40 -0.94
C MET A 49 3.21 4.75 -1.94
N GLY A 50 3.03 5.34 -3.12
CA GLY A 50 2.21 4.76 -4.18
C GLY A 50 2.73 3.39 -4.62
N THR A 51 4.04 3.29 -4.88
CA THR A 51 4.69 2.04 -5.27
C THR A 51 4.62 1.01 -4.15
N LEU A 52 4.77 1.44 -2.90
CA LEU A 52 4.73 0.55 -1.73
C LEU A 52 3.34 -0.05 -1.51
N ILE A 53 2.29 0.78 -1.48
CA ILE A 53 0.91 0.31 -1.29
C ILE A 53 0.46 -0.54 -2.49
N PHE A 54 0.72 -0.05 -3.72
CA PHE A 54 0.35 -0.78 -4.93
C PHE A 54 1.12 -2.09 -5.07
N GLY A 55 2.43 -2.07 -4.82
CA GLY A 55 3.31 -3.23 -4.86
C GLY A 55 2.91 -4.29 -3.84
N MET A 56 2.62 -3.89 -2.60
CA MET A 56 2.12 -4.81 -1.57
C MET A 56 0.74 -5.38 -1.91
N GLY A 57 -0.16 -4.57 -2.46
CA GLY A 57 -1.45 -5.05 -2.96
C GLY A 57 -1.31 -6.06 -4.10
N ALA A 58 -0.42 -5.80 -5.06
CA ALA A 58 -0.12 -6.70 -6.17
C ALA A 58 0.50 -8.02 -5.69
N LEU A 59 1.45 -7.94 -4.74
CA LEU A 59 2.10 -9.09 -4.15
C LEU A 59 1.10 -9.97 -3.37
N PHE A 60 0.19 -9.34 -2.62
CA PHE A 60 -0.91 -10.03 -1.97
C PHE A 60 -1.80 -10.77 -2.98
N VAL A 61 -2.20 -10.12 -4.07
CA VAL A 61 -3.02 -10.74 -5.13
C VAL A 61 -2.29 -11.91 -5.77
N TYR A 62 -0.98 -11.78 -6.02
CA TYR A 62 -0.15 -12.85 -6.55
C TYR A 62 -0.15 -14.07 -5.61
N PHE A 63 0.18 -13.88 -4.34
CA PHE A 63 0.15 -14.97 -3.36
C PHE A 63 -1.25 -15.54 -3.14
N ALA A 64 -2.29 -14.72 -3.17
CA ALA A 64 -3.67 -15.15 -3.02
C ALA A 64 -4.20 -15.96 -4.22
N ARG A 65 -3.54 -15.88 -5.38
CA ARG A 65 -3.78 -16.74 -6.56
C ARG A 65 -3.06 -18.08 -6.44
N VAL A 66 -1.89 -18.12 -5.81
CA VAL A 66 -1.07 -19.34 -5.64
C VAL A 66 -1.55 -20.19 -4.45
N PHE A 67 -1.91 -19.55 -3.33
CA PHE A 67 -2.25 -20.25 -2.09
C PHE A 67 -3.76 -20.53 -1.93
N PRO A 68 -4.12 -21.58 -1.16
CA PRO A 68 -5.51 -21.89 -0.87
C PRO A 68 -6.20 -20.78 -0.06
N ARG A 69 -7.52 -20.61 -0.25
CA ARG A 69 -8.31 -19.53 0.38
C ARG A 69 -8.17 -19.41 1.90
N LYS A 70 -7.91 -20.52 2.59
CA LYS A 70 -7.70 -20.54 4.05
C LYS A 70 -6.52 -19.65 4.49
N TYR A 71 -5.50 -19.50 3.65
CA TYR A 71 -4.31 -18.70 3.96
C TYR A 71 -4.40 -17.25 3.49
N ARG A 72 -5.43 -16.89 2.72
CA ARG A 72 -5.58 -15.50 2.21
C ARG A 72 -5.71 -14.48 3.33
N LEU A 73 -6.36 -14.84 4.45
CA LEU A 73 -6.51 -13.91 5.57
C LEU A 73 -5.16 -13.64 6.26
N VAL A 74 -4.37 -14.70 6.48
CA VAL A 74 -3.04 -14.63 7.10
C VAL A 74 -2.05 -13.90 6.19
N LEU A 75 -2.10 -14.17 4.88
CA LEU A 75 -1.28 -13.44 3.89
C LEU A 75 -1.64 -11.95 3.86
N GLY A 76 -2.93 -11.61 3.92
CA GLY A 76 -3.39 -10.22 3.92
C GLY A 76 -2.96 -9.49 5.19
N LEU A 77 -3.10 -10.13 6.35
CA LEU A 77 -2.58 -9.64 7.62
C LEU A 77 -1.06 -9.47 7.60
N GLY A 78 -0.31 -10.45 7.07
CA GLY A 78 1.15 -10.36 6.97
C GLY A 78 1.60 -9.20 6.08
N VAL A 79 0.93 -9.00 4.94
CA VAL A 79 1.20 -7.86 4.05
C VAL A 79 0.84 -6.53 4.71
N LEU A 80 -0.29 -6.44 5.42
CA LEU A 80 -0.67 -5.24 6.18
C LEU A 80 0.35 -4.92 7.28
N VAL A 81 0.78 -5.93 8.04
CA VAL A 81 1.80 -5.76 9.08
C VAL A 81 3.13 -5.33 8.47
N ALA A 82 3.57 -5.95 7.37
CA ALA A 82 4.78 -5.54 6.67
C ALA A 82 4.69 -4.09 6.16
N LEU A 83 3.54 -3.71 5.60
CA LEU A 83 3.28 -2.34 5.13
C LEU A 83 3.35 -1.35 6.29
N LEU A 84 2.66 -1.62 7.40
CA LEU A 84 2.70 -0.78 8.60
C LEU A 84 4.10 -0.69 9.21
N LEU A 85 4.84 -1.81 9.24
CA LEU A 85 6.23 -1.83 9.72
C LEU A 85 7.12 -0.94 8.87
N ILE A 86 7.06 -1.08 7.54
CA ILE A 86 7.85 -0.24 6.64
C ILE A 86 7.42 1.22 6.79
N TRP A 87 6.13 1.49 6.90
CA TRP A 87 5.62 2.85 7.09
C TRP A 87 6.12 3.47 8.39
N VAL A 88 6.13 2.74 9.51
CA VAL A 88 6.71 3.22 10.78
C VAL A 88 8.20 3.48 10.63
N HIS A 89 8.96 2.59 9.99
CA HIS A 89 10.40 2.79 9.78
C HIS A 89 10.70 4.05 8.95
N LEU A 90 9.83 4.38 8.00
CA LEU A 90 9.93 5.59 7.18
C LEU A 90 9.48 6.85 7.96
N ALA A 91 8.35 6.77 8.66
CA ALA A 91 7.74 7.88 9.38
C ALA A 91 8.57 8.33 10.60
N VAL A 92 9.33 7.42 11.20
CA VAL A 92 10.24 7.74 12.32
C VAL A 92 11.52 8.46 11.83
N GLY A 93 11.67 8.72 10.52
CA GLY A 93 12.72 9.60 9.99
C GLY A 93 14.12 9.00 9.98
N ILE A 94 14.26 7.67 10.12
CA ILE A 94 15.58 7.02 10.00
C ILE A 94 16.19 7.24 8.60
N VAL A 95 15.36 7.52 7.59
CA VAL A 95 15.80 7.78 6.21
C VAL A 95 16.46 9.14 6.01
N ASP A 96 16.22 10.14 6.87
CA ASP A 96 16.86 11.46 6.76
C ASP A 96 18.36 11.42 7.09
N THR A 97 18.84 10.32 7.67
CA THR A 97 20.24 10.13 8.06
C THR A 97 21.04 9.24 7.10
N TRP A 98 20.45 8.80 5.97
CA TRP A 98 21.13 7.89 5.05
C TRP A 98 22.15 8.60 4.16
N PRO A 99 23.37 8.06 3.92
CA PRO A 99 24.49 8.75 3.27
C PRO A 99 24.31 9.13 1.78
N LEU A 100 23.13 8.88 1.20
CA LEU A 100 22.76 9.29 -0.16
C LEU A 100 21.89 10.55 -0.19
N ALA A 101 21.53 11.10 0.98
CA ALA A 101 21.15 12.51 1.11
C ALA A 101 22.44 13.33 0.92
N GLY A 102 22.78 13.59 -0.35
CA GLY A 102 23.88 14.49 -0.68
C GLY A 102 23.72 15.82 0.04
N SER A 103 24.86 16.32 0.52
CA SER A 103 25.11 17.69 1.00
C SER A 103 24.39 18.78 0.23
#